data_AF-A0A2L0CI29-F1
#
_entry.id   AF-A0A2L0CI29-F1
#
_cell.length_a   1.000
_cell.length_b   1.000
_cell.length_c   1.000
_cell.angle_alpha   90.00
_cell.angle_beta   90.00
_cell.angle_gamma   90.00
#
_symmetry.space_group_name_H-M   'P 1'
#
loop_
_entity.id
_entity.type
_entity.pdbx_description
1 polymer ?
#
loop_
_entity_poly.entity_id
_entity_poly.type
_entity_poly.pdbx_seq_one_letter_code
_entity_poly.pdbx_strand_id
1 'polypeptide(L)'
;SSLDDIKYLLNPTFSIHHIKNLDSNAKMSRAIDGSLYMPGIVGLNNIKANDYCNVVLQSLAHVTPLRDYFLREENYSKVKRPPGDSAYLLVQRFGELMRKLWNPRNFKNHVS
;
A
#
# COMPACT_ATOMS: atom_id res chain seq x y z
N SER A 1 -17.64 -6.05 -12.01
CA SER A 1 -18.07 -7.42 -11.64
C SER A 1 -17.46 -7.77 -10.29
N SER A 2 -18.07 -8.65 -9.48
CA SER A 2 -17.53 -9.03 -8.15
C SER A 2 -16.10 -9.59 -8.20
N LEU A 3 -15.68 -10.13 -9.35
CA LEU A 3 -14.31 -10.61 -9.59
C LEU A 3 -13.29 -9.46 -9.77
N ASP A 4 -13.73 -8.29 -10.22
CA ASP A 4 -12.83 -7.15 -10.42
C ASP A 4 -12.38 -6.58 -9.07
N ASP A 5 -13.24 -6.62 -8.05
CA ASP A 5 -12.89 -6.23 -6.68
C ASP A 5 -11.87 -7.19 -6.05
N ILE A 6 -11.98 -8.49 -6.34
CA ILE A 6 -11.00 -9.49 -5.90
C ILE A 6 -9.64 -9.26 -6.57
N LYS A 7 -9.62 -9.01 -7.88
CA LYS A 7 -8.39 -8.70 -8.62
C LYS A 7 -7.74 -7.42 -8.08
N TYR A 8 -8.54 -6.40 -7.81
CA TYR A 8 -8.05 -5.14 -7.28
C TYR A 8 -7.48 -5.29 -5.87
N LEU A 9 -8.09 -6.11 -5.01
CA LEU A 9 -7.54 -6.41 -3.69
C LEU A 9 -6.18 -7.13 -3.78
N LEU A 10 -6.03 -8.06 -4.71
CA LEU A 10 -4.81 -8.84 -4.87
C LEU A 10 -3.63 -7.95 -5.31
N ASN A 11 -3.87 -7.02 -6.23
CA ASN A 11 -2.88 -6.05 -6.68
C ASN A 11 -3.52 -4.67 -6.89
N PRO A 12 -3.59 -3.84 -5.84
CA PRO A 12 -4.20 -2.52 -5.95
C PRO A 12 -3.42 -1.65 -6.94
N THR A 13 -4.12 -0.91 -7.79
CA THR A 13 -3.50 -0.01 -8.77
C THR A 13 -3.96 1.43 -8.55
N PHE A 14 -3.06 2.37 -8.82
CA PHE A 14 -3.26 3.80 -8.60
C PHE A 14 -2.93 4.58 -9.87
N SER A 15 -3.90 5.35 -10.35
CA SER A 15 -3.69 6.29 -11.45
C SER A 15 -3.10 7.61 -10.92
N ILE A 16 -2.46 8.39 -11.79
CA ILE A 16 -1.91 9.71 -11.43
C ILE A 16 -3.00 10.62 -10.85
N HIS A 17 -4.20 10.61 -11.44
CA HIS A 17 -5.35 11.37 -10.93
C HIS A 17 -5.81 10.88 -9.55
N HIS A 18 -5.77 9.57 -9.30
CA HIS A 18 -6.12 9.04 -7.98
C HIS A 18 -5.12 9.51 -6.92
N ILE A 19 -3.81 9.42 -7.22
CA ILE A 19 -2.73 9.81 -6.30
C ILE A 19 -2.81 11.29 -5.94
N LYS A 20 -3.02 12.18 -6.93
CA LYS A 20 -3.17 13.63 -6.69
C LYS A 20 -4.31 13.99 -5.74
N ASN A 21 -5.32 13.12 -5.64
CA ASN A 21 -6.48 13.34 -4.79
C ASN A 21 -6.41 12.58 -3.45
N LEU A 22 -5.33 11.83 -3.17
CA LEU A 22 -5.22 11.08 -1.92
C LEU A 22 -5.14 12.00 -0.69
N ASP A 23 -4.37 13.09 -0.80
CA ASP A 23 -4.15 14.01 0.33
C ASP A 23 -5.35 14.93 0.61
N SER A 24 -6.20 15.15 -0.40
CA SER A 24 -7.40 16.01 -0.27
C SER A 24 -8.66 15.23 0.11
N ASN A 25 -8.60 13.90 0.10
CA ASN A 25 -9.77 13.05 0.31
C ASN A 25 -9.85 12.55 1.75
N ALA A 26 -10.63 13.25 2.58
CA ALA A 26 -10.92 12.85 3.97
C ALA A 26 -12.02 11.78 4.10
N LYS A 27 -12.43 11.13 3.00
CA LYS A 27 -13.53 10.16 3.02
C LYS A 27 -13.08 8.84 3.64
N MET A 28 -13.80 8.41 4.66
CA MET A 28 -13.67 7.06 5.21
C MET A 28 -14.07 6.00 4.18
N SER A 29 -13.23 5.00 4.01
CA SER A 29 -13.51 3.78 3.26
C SER A 29 -14.22 2.76 4.14
N ARG A 30 -15.00 1.87 3.52
CA ARG A 30 -15.74 0.80 4.20
C ARG A 30 -15.15 -0.56 3.80
N ALA A 31 -14.78 -1.36 4.79
CA ALA A 31 -14.37 -2.75 4.61
C ALA A 31 -15.60 -3.68 4.47
N ILE A 32 -15.38 -4.93 4.05
CA ILE A 32 -16.48 -5.90 3.86
C ILE A 32 -17.20 -6.23 5.16
N ASP A 33 -16.48 -6.22 6.28
CA ASP A 33 -17.03 -6.41 7.63
C ASP A 33 -17.87 -5.21 8.12
N GLY A 34 -17.99 -4.15 7.32
CA GLY A 34 -18.72 -2.94 7.64
C GLY A 34 -17.91 -1.91 8.44
N SER A 35 -16.68 -2.23 8.83
CA SER A 35 -15.81 -1.29 9.54
C SER A 35 -15.39 -0.13 8.64
N LEU A 36 -15.27 1.06 9.23
CA LEU A 36 -14.77 2.24 8.57
C LEU A 36 -13.27 2.39 8.83
N TYR A 37 -12.51 2.71 7.80
CA TYR A 37 -11.08 3.02 7.92
C TYR A 37 -10.70 4.16 6.97
N MET A 38 -9.61 4.85 7.27
CA MET A 38 -9.03 5.81 6.34
C MET A 38 -7.88 5.13 5.59
N PRO A 39 -7.85 5.16 4.25
CA PRO A 39 -6.71 4.62 3.50
C PRO A 39 -5.41 5.25 3.99
N GLY A 40 -4.35 4.44 4.12
CA GLY A 40 -3.10 4.86 4.76
C GLY A 40 -3.10 4.66 6.29
N ILE A 41 -4.24 4.86 6.96
CA ILE A 41 -4.39 4.60 8.41
C ILE A 41 -5.07 3.25 8.63
N VAL A 42 -4.32 2.18 8.38
CA VAL A 42 -4.74 0.79 8.63
C VAL A 42 -3.68 0.07 9.44
N GLY A 43 -4.11 -0.88 10.28
CA GLY A 43 -3.19 -1.63 11.15
C GLY A 43 -2.26 -2.55 10.37
N LEU A 44 -1.01 -2.67 10.82
CA LEU A 44 -0.11 -3.74 10.39
C LEU A 44 -0.10 -4.85 11.44
N ASN A 45 -0.21 -6.10 10.99
CA ASN A 45 -0.17 -7.23 11.91
C ASN A 45 1.20 -7.36 12.57
N ASN A 46 1.21 -7.44 13.90
CA ASN A 46 2.41 -7.79 14.67
C ASN A 46 2.57 -9.31 14.64
N ILE A 47 3.51 -9.82 13.85
CA ILE A 47 3.69 -11.26 13.70
C ILE A 47 4.41 -11.84 14.93
N LYS A 48 5.20 -11.03 15.68
CA LYS A 48 5.84 -11.36 16.97
C LYS A 48 6.23 -10.09 17.76
N ALA A 49 7.49 -9.65 17.61
CA ALA A 49 8.08 -8.45 18.21
C ALA A 49 8.67 -7.60 17.06
N ASN A 50 7.84 -7.31 16.05
CA ASN A 50 8.23 -6.51 14.88
C ASN A 50 7.50 -5.15 14.83
N ASP A 51 6.97 -4.73 15.96
CA ASP A 51 6.30 -3.44 16.16
C ASP A 51 7.19 -2.25 15.77
N TYR A 52 8.48 -2.28 16.09
CA TYR A 52 9.44 -1.26 15.65
C TYR A 52 9.47 -1.11 14.12
N CYS A 53 9.39 -2.23 13.39
CA CYS A 53 9.38 -2.22 11.94
C CYS A 53 8.06 -1.65 11.41
N ASN A 54 6.94 -2.04 12.03
CA ASN A 54 5.62 -1.50 11.69
C ASN A 54 5.58 0.03 11.88
N VAL A 55 6.21 0.57 12.94
CA VAL A 55 6.34 2.02 13.16
C VAL A 55 7.11 2.68 12.02
N VAL A 56 8.24 2.12 11.61
CA VAL A 56 9.04 2.66 10.49
C VAL A 56 8.26 2.60 9.18
N LEU A 57 7.61 1.48 8.88
CA LEU A 57 6.81 1.31 7.66
C LEU A 57 5.65 2.29 7.60
N GLN A 58 4.93 2.48 8.71
CA GLN A 58 3.84 3.46 8.82
C GLN A 58 4.36 4.89 8.65
N SER A 59 5.49 5.22 9.27
CA SER A 59 6.09 6.55 9.15
C SER A 59 6.48 6.87 7.71
N LEU A 60 7.10 5.92 7.00
CA LEU A 60 7.48 6.06 5.60
C LEU A 60 6.25 6.09 4.67
N ALA A 61 5.18 5.36 5.00
CA ALA A 61 3.95 5.31 4.21
C ALA A 61 3.22 6.65 4.10
N HIS A 62 3.47 7.55 5.06
CA HIS A 62 2.85 8.88 5.12
C HIS A 62 3.77 9.99 4.58
N VAL A 63 4.95 9.66 4.08
CA VAL A 63 5.80 10.62 3.36
C VAL A 63 5.31 10.70 1.92
N THR A 64 4.50 11.72 1.60
CA THR A 64 3.83 11.93 0.30
C THR A 64 4.68 11.59 -0.93
N PRO A 65 5.87 12.18 -1.16
CA PRO A 65 6.64 11.88 -2.37
C PRO A 65 7.13 10.43 -2.44
N LEU A 66 7.43 9.81 -1.29
CA LEU A 66 7.86 8.41 -1.22
C LEU A 66 6.67 7.49 -1.48
N ARG A 67 5.53 7.75 -0.83
CA ARG A 67 4.27 7.05 -1.05
C ARG A 67 3.91 7.07 -2.53
N ASP A 68 3.85 8.25 -3.13
CA ASP A 68 3.42 8.43 -4.53
C ASP A 68 4.33 7.69 -5.51
N TYR A 69 5.63 7.66 -5.21
CA TYR A 69 6.60 6.86 -5.97
C TYR A 69 6.26 5.36 -5.91
N PHE A 70 6.02 4.81 -4.71
CA PHE A 70 5.78 3.37 -4.51
C PHE A 70 4.36 2.90 -4.86
N LEU A 71 3.40 3.82 -4.91
CA LEU A 71 2.03 3.54 -5.36
C LEU A 71 1.94 3.16 -6.84
N ARG A 72 2.96 3.51 -7.65
CA ARG A 72 3.02 3.12 -9.06
C ARG A 72 4.23 2.23 -9.32
N GLU A 73 3.96 0.96 -9.58
CA GLU A 73 5.00 -0.04 -9.84
C GLU A 73 5.93 0.34 -11.00
N GLU A 74 5.41 1.01 -12.02
CA GLU A 74 6.19 1.48 -13.18
C GLU A 74 7.34 2.42 -12.82
N ASN A 75 7.27 3.10 -11.67
CA ASN A 75 8.30 4.03 -11.23
C ASN A 75 9.61 3.32 -10.85
N TYR A 76 9.52 2.04 -10.46
CA TYR A 76 10.68 1.27 -9.99
C TYR A 76 10.87 -0.04 -10.76
N SER A 77 9.84 -0.64 -11.36
CA SER A 77 9.91 -1.99 -11.97
C SER A 77 10.97 -2.17 -13.05
N LYS A 78 11.36 -1.09 -13.73
CA LYS A 78 12.35 -1.10 -14.83
C LYS A 78 13.76 -0.67 -14.39
N VAL A 79 13.99 -0.48 -13.09
CA VAL A 79 15.33 -0.17 -12.57
C VAL A 79 16.27 -1.33 -12.89
N LYS A 80 17.38 -1.03 -13.57
CA LYS A 80 18.41 -2.03 -13.92
C LYS A 80 19.10 -2.52 -12.65
N ARG A 81 19.30 -3.83 -12.55
CA ARG A 81 19.89 -4.48 -11.37
C ARG A 81 21.07 -5.36 -11.76
N PRO A 82 22.08 -5.48 -10.90
CA PRO A 82 23.09 -6.51 -11.08
C PRO A 82 22.46 -7.90 -10.90
N PRO A 83 22.99 -8.93 -11.59
CA PRO A 83 22.55 -10.31 -11.39
C PRO A 83 22.79 -10.72 -9.93
N GLY A 84 21.80 -11.40 -9.32
CA GLY A 84 21.86 -11.85 -7.93
C GLY A 84 21.46 -10.82 -6.86
N ASP A 85 20.97 -9.63 -7.25
CA ASP A 85 20.49 -8.63 -6.29
C ASP A 85 19.19 -9.05 -5.59
N SER A 86 19.35 -9.60 -4.38
CA SER A 86 18.26 -9.96 -3.47
C SER A 86 17.69 -8.77 -2.71
N ALA A 87 18.44 -7.67 -2.57
CA ALA A 87 18.02 -6.51 -1.79
C ALA A 87 16.85 -5.77 -2.46
N TYR A 88 16.79 -5.77 -3.78
CA TYR A 88 15.68 -5.14 -4.50
C TYR A 88 14.31 -5.79 -4.27
N LEU A 89 14.27 -7.02 -3.74
CA LEU A 89 13.01 -7.59 -3.26
C LEU A 89 12.34 -6.66 -2.22
N LEU A 90 13.13 -5.94 -1.42
CA LEU A 90 12.62 -4.94 -0.49
C LEU A 90 11.86 -3.83 -1.21
N VAL A 91 12.38 -3.33 -2.34
CA VAL A 91 11.73 -2.28 -3.15
C VAL A 91 10.39 -2.77 -3.67
N GLN A 92 10.35 -4.01 -4.19
CA GLN A 92 9.13 -4.62 -4.70
C GLN A 92 8.08 -4.81 -3.60
N ARG A 93 8.48 -5.43 -2.48
CA ARG A 93 7.59 -5.72 -1.34
C ARG A 93 7.14 -4.46 -0.63
N PHE A 94 7.99 -3.45 -0.51
CA PHE A 94 7.60 -2.15 0.04
C PHE A 94 6.54 -1.48 -0.84
N GLY A 95 6.71 -1.51 -2.17
CA GLY A 95 5.68 -0.99 -3.08
C GLY A 95 4.36 -1.75 -3.02
N GLU A 96 4.40 -3.08 -2.93
CA GLU A 96 3.18 -3.90 -2.70
C GLU A 96 2.49 -3.52 -1.38
N LEU A 97 3.26 -3.36 -0.30
CA LEU A 97 2.75 -2.95 1.00
C LEU A 97 2.11 -1.57 0.94
N MET A 98 2.77 -0.58 0.33
CA MET A 98 2.24 0.78 0.15
C MET A 98 0.89 0.75 -0.57
N ARG A 99 0.78 -0.03 -1.65
CA ARG A 99 -0.47 -0.16 -2.42
C ARG A 99 -1.59 -0.80 -1.60
N LYS A 100 -1.28 -1.79 -0.75
CA LYS A 100 -2.24 -2.40 0.18
C LYS A 100 -2.68 -1.43 1.29
N LEU A 101 -1.75 -0.69 1.90
CA LEU A 101 -2.03 0.27 2.96
C LEU A 101 -2.98 1.39 2.51
N TRP A 102 -2.73 1.91 1.30
CA TRP A 102 -3.48 3.01 0.71
C TRP A 102 -4.66 2.55 -0.15
N ASN A 103 -4.98 1.26 -0.17
CA ASN A 103 -6.10 0.73 -0.94
C ASN A 103 -7.44 1.18 -0.32
N PRO A 104 -8.28 1.97 -1.03
CA PRO A 104 -9.57 2.42 -0.51
C PRO A 104 -10.66 1.34 -0.54
N ARG A 105 -10.36 0.14 -1.04
CA ARG A 105 -11.29 -0.99 -1.20
C ARG A 105 -10.76 -2.26 -0.52
N ASN A 106 -10.05 -2.12 0.59
CA ASN A 106 -9.63 -3.26 1.40
C ASN A 106 -10.83 -4.03 1.97
N PHE A 107 -10.67 -5.36 2.04
CA PHE A 107 -11.67 -6.26 2.60
C PHE A 107 -11.64 -6.27 4.14
N LYS A 108 -10.50 -5.90 4.74
CA LYS A 108 -10.25 -5.83 6.18
C LYS A 108 -9.56 -4.51 6.51
N ASN A 109 -9.65 -4.07 7.76
CA ASN A 109 -9.01 -2.86 8.28
C ASN A 109 -7.54 -3.06 8.71
N HIS A 110 -6.91 -4.19 8.35
CA HIS A 110 -5.51 -4.49 8.64
C HIS A 110 -4.81 -5.18 7.45
N VAL A 111 -3.49 -4.99 7.35
CA VAL A 111 -2.63 -5.52 6.30
C VAL A 111 -1.53 -6.42 6.91
N SER A 112 -1.14 -7.45 6.17
CA SER A 112 0.00 -8.34 6.47
C SER A 112 0.95 -8.42 5.28
#